data_AF-A0A919XFG5-F1
#
_entry.id   AF-A0A919XFG5-F1
#
_cell.length_a   1.000
_cell.length_b   1.000
_cell.length_c   1.000
_cell.angle_alpha   90.00
_cell.angle_beta   90.00
_cell.angle_gamma   90.00
#
_symmetry.space_group_name_H-M   'P 1'
#
loop_
_entity.id
_entity.type
_entity.pdbx_description
1 polymer ?
#
loop_
_entity_poly.entity_id
_entity_poly.type
_entity_poly.pdbx_seq_one_letter_code
_entity_poly.pdbx_strand_id
1 'polypeptide(L)'
;MAIKSTGLFIPLKAILKLLKLSRKDLSTEDDIKSPLPANNLPLGYKEWPYVWNKSITTNKYGVAASAFQFMAGGGEPGYTWKIIEGKLPDGLELKADGTIADGLVNGKVDLNSSKGIISNNSEPGDYSFTVQVTDSSGNKASKNFTITVKERPNKWFEEGRVGALSHTIVTYGYFNDPNFSADLWAERAKRQGHSLVSVESLQQNYYWPSKFSDPKHERQLYYPKGEDGNVVDGIKQFEEAVKRYGMKFGLYYATEGGGLQHFSTDVLVQNVEDLIMRYDPAYLYFDGPQAMPNANFDVMFSSIRNHSDEIIVNSNAWGAEYGDPDLRTSEASHIYANAGANHLVKRTTMEPWKSVHTKNNYTPYYAKRDDYRQVAKEMIMNANRGYVDNNDQMPLMSRGTN
;
A
#
# COMPACT_ATOMS: atom_id res chain seq x y z
N MET A 1 -73.63 5.10 48.24
CA MET A 1 -73.80 3.65 47.94
C MET A 1 -73.02 3.41 46.65
N ALA A 2 -71.70 3.17 46.69
CA ALA A 2 -71.02 1.85 46.74
C ALA A 2 -71.40 0.99 45.50
N ILE A 3 -70.51 0.46 44.64
CA ILE A 3 -69.38 -0.47 44.90
C ILE A 3 -68.43 -0.57 43.66
N LYS A 4 -67.10 -0.51 43.94
CA LYS A 4 -65.88 -1.20 43.43
C LYS A 4 -65.67 -1.66 41.95
N SER A 5 -64.44 -1.43 41.44
CA SER A 5 -63.33 -2.43 41.34
C SER A 5 -61.98 -1.71 41.05
N THR A 6 -61.00 -1.67 41.98
CA THR A 6 -59.72 -2.45 41.97
C THR A 6 -59.00 -2.41 40.61
N GLY A 7 -57.80 -1.85 40.39
CA GLY A 7 -56.60 -1.72 41.23
C GLY A 7 -55.47 -2.50 40.55
N LEU A 8 -54.45 -1.82 39.98
CA LEU A 8 -53.06 -2.28 39.96
C LEU A 8 -52.13 -1.14 39.49
N PHE A 9 -51.40 -0.55 40.45
CA PHE A 9 -50.13 0.11 40.18
C PHE A 9 -49.15 -0.96 39.68
N ILE A 10 -48.59 -0.76 38.49
CA ILE A 10 -47.32 -1.40 38.09
C ILE A 10 -46.33 -0.23 37.93
N PRO A 11 -45.23 -0.20 38.69
CA PRO A 11 -44.28 0.90 38.63
C PRO A 11 -43.64 0.93 37.24
N LEU A 12 -43.43 2.13 36.71
CA LEU A 12 -42.59 2.40 35.56
C LEU A 12 -41.18 1.91 35.92
N LYS A 13 -40.87 0.63 35.64
CA LYS A 13 -39.48 0.16 35.62
C LYS A 13 -38.82 1.02 34.56
N ALA A 14 -38.02 1.97 35.02
CA ALA A 14 -36.99 2.60 34.22
C ALA A 14 -36.30 1.48 33.45
N ILE A 15 -36.52 1.44 32.14
CA ILE A 15 -35.65 0.68 31.26
C ILE A 15 -34.33 1.45 31.33
N LEU A 16 -33.48 1.10 32.30
CA LEU A 16 -32.07 1.45 32.25
C LEU A 16 -31.57 0.90 30.92
N LYS A 17 -31.48 1.75 29.90
CA LYS A 17 -30.73 1.44 28.68
C LYS A 17 -29.28 1.33 29.12
N LEU A 18 -28.86 0.12 29.48
CA LEU A 18 -27.47 -0.20 29.79
C LEU A 18 -26.57 0.41 28.71
N LEU A 19 -25.65 1.27 29.14
CA LEU A 19 -24.62 1.84 28.30
C LEU A 19 -23.76 0.69 27.76
N LYS A 20 -23.71 0.54 26.44
CA LYS A 20 -22.93 -0.48 25.76
C LYS A 20 -21.94 0.17 24.82
N LEU A 21 -20.73 -0.35 24.84
CA LEU A 21 -19.60 0.10 24.02
C LEU A 21 -19.51 -0.87 22.82
N SER A 22 -19.82 -0.39 21.62
CA SER A 22 -19.95 -1.22 20.42
C SER A 22 -19.30 -0.52 19.22
N ARG A 23 -18.50 -1.25 18.45
CA ARG A 23 -18.22 -0.92 17.05
C ARG A 23 -19.41 -1.48 16.27
N LYS A 24 -20.33 -0.64 15.79
CA LYS A 24 -21.43 -1.13 14.96
C LYS A 24 -20.97 -1.09 13.51
N ASP A 25 -20.92 -2.24 12.88
CA ASP A 25 -20.81 -2.36 11.42
C ASP A 25 -22.04 -1.70 10.79
N LEU A 26 -21.92 -1.10 9.61
CA LEU A 26 -22.96 -0.30 8.91
C LEU A 26 -24.23 -1.08 8.47
N SER A 27 -24.51 -2.25 9.05
CA SER A 27 -25.71 -3.06 8.76
C SER A 27 -26.87 -2.72 9.70
N THR A 28 -28.06 -2.53 9.12
CA THR A 28 -29.30 -2.25 9.86
C THR A 28 -30.15 -3.46 10.20
N GLU A 29 -29.76 -4.69 9.87
CA GLU A 29 -30.58 -5.88 10.18
C GLU A 29 -29.74 -7.07 10.71
N ASP A 30 -30.29 -7.66 11.78
CA ASP A 30 -29.89 -8.84 12.56
C ASP A 30 -28.52 -8.88 13.25
N ASP A 31 -28.44 -9.69 14.31
CA ASP A 31 -27.22 -10.12 15.00
C ASP A 31 -26.37 -10.96 14.01
N ILE A 32 -25.77 -10.29 13.03
CA ILE A 32 -24.72 -10.87 12.21
C ILE A 32 -23.61 -11.24 13.19
N LYS A 33 -23.28 -12.54 13.28
CA LYS A 33 -21.97 -12.97 13.77
C LYS A 33 -20.93 -12.34 12.85
N SER A 34 -20.49 -11.13 13.20
CA SER A 34 -19.42 -10.46 12.47
C SER A 34 -18.17 -11.34 12.62
N PRO A 35 -17.55 -11.79 11.52
CA PRO A 35 -16.27 -12.49 11.58
C PRO A 35 -15.14 -11.58 12.08
N LEU A 36 -15.41 -10.28 12.26
CA LEU A 36 -14.46 -9.32 12.79
C LEU A 36 -14.32 -9.51 14.31
N PRO A 37 -13.09 -9.57 14.85
CA PRO A 37 -12.89 -9.68 16.29
C PRO A 37 -13.52 -8.48 17.00
N ALA A 38 -14.44 -8.73 17.93
CA ALA A 38 -15.22 -7.67 18.59
C ALA A 38 -14.37 -6.70 19.46
N ASN A 39 -13.10 -7.02 19.71
CA ASN A 39 -12.20 -6.29 20.62
C ASN A 39 -10.83 -5.94 20.01
N ASN A 40 -10.51 -6.38 18.78
CA ASN A 40 -9.26 -6.00 18.13
C ASN A 40 -9.52 -4.75 17.28
N LEU A 41 -8.80 -3.69 17.58
CA LEU A 41 -8.79 -2.49 16.77
C LEU A 41 -7.92 -2.72 15.52
N PRO A 42 -8.00 -1.83 14.50
CA PRO A 42 -7.14 -1.94 13.32
C PRO A 42 -5.65 -2.04 13.66
N LEU A 43 -4.88 -2.68 12.78
CA LEU A 43 -3.44 -2.78 12.91
C LEU A 43 -2.78 -1.40 12.88
N GLY A 44 -1.77 -1.21 13.73
CA GLY A 44 -0.90 -0.05 13.74
C GLY A 44 0.47 -0.40 13.16
N TYR A 45 1.09 0.55 12.45
CA TYR A 45 2.45 0.42 11.95
C TYR A 45 3.34 1.50 12.53
N LYS A 46 4.55 1.14 12.94
CA LYS A 46 5.56 2.10 13.38
C LYS A 46 5.84 3.15 12.30
N GLU A 47 6.06 4.40 12.74
CA GLU A 47 6.31 5.58 11.91
C GLU A 47 5.16 5.95 10.94
N TRP A 48 4.02 5.27 11.03
CA TRP A 48 2.85 5.53 10.21
C TRP A 48 1.71 6.10 11.06
N PRO A 49 0.93 7.04 10.48
CA PRO A 49 -0.38 7.42 10.98
C PRO A 49 -1.26 6.21 11.32
N TYR A 50 -1.99 6.28 12.43
CA TYR A 50 -2.90 5.20 12.83
C TYR A 50 -4.26 5.34 12.13
N VAL A 51 -4.51 4.51 11.11
CA VAL A 51 -5.76 4.40 10.29
C VAL A 51 -6.18 5.60 9.45
N TRP A 52 -5.48 6.72 9.52
CA TRP A 52 -5.69 7.89 8.67
C TRP A 52 -4.42 8.18 7.86
N ASN A 53 -4.49 9.00 6.82
CA ASN A 53 -3.30 9.55 6.16
C ASN A 53 -3.65 10.91 5.54
N LYS A 54 -2.67 11.79 5.37
CA LYS A 54 -2.89 13.12 4.79
C LYS A 54 -1.69 13.63 4.01
N SER A 55 -1.99 14.42 2.98
CA SER A 55 -0.99 15.23 2.28
C SER A 55 -0.53 16.43 3.10
N ILE A 56 0.74 16.78 2.99
CA ILE A 56 1.27 18.09 3.41
C ILE A 56 1.10 19.18 2.33
N THR A 57 0.74 18.81 1.10
CA THR A 57 0.64 19.72 -0.05
C THR A 57 -0.80 19.89 -0.56
N THR A 58 -1.52 18.82 -0.84
CA THR A 58 -2.89 18.84 -1.39
C THR A 58 -3.64 17.54 -1.13
N ASN A 59 -4.91 17.64 -0.71
CA ASN A 59 -5.77 16.48 -0.49
C ASN A 59 -6.55 16.03 -1.74
N LYS A 60 -6.29 16.61 -2.91
CA LYS A 60 -7.16 16.43 -4.08
C LYS A 60 -7.36 14.97 -4.51
N TYR A 61 -6.33 14.14 -4.41
CA TYR A 61 -6.39 12.71 -4.79
C TYR A 61 -5.84 11.77 -3.70
N GLY A 62 -5.61 12.30 -2.49
CA GLY A 62 -5.16 11.51 -1.36
C GLY A 62 -6.27 10.62 -0.76
N VAL A 63 -5.87 9.77 0.18
CA VAL A 63 -6.76 8.84 0.90
C VAL A 63 -7.92 9.57 1.60
N ALA A 64 -9.13 9.03 1.47
CA ALA A 64 -10.31 9.48 2.22
C ALA A 64 -10.45 8.69 3.53
N ALA A 65 -9.43 8.75 4.40
CA ALA A 65 -9.44 8.08 5.70
C ALA A 65 -9.67 9.08 6.85
N SER A 66 -10.38 8.65 7.90
CA SER A 66 -10.70 9.46 9.08
C SER A 66 -10.06 8.87 10.33
N ALA A 67 -9.88 9.71 11.35
CA ALA A 67 -9.48 9.27 12.68
C ALA A 67 -10.40 8.15 13.21
N PHE A 68 -9.84 7.20 13.94
CA PHE A 68 -10.64 6.17 14.61
C PHE A 68 -11.49 6.79 15.71
N GLN A 69 -12.78 6.41 15.80
CA GLN A 69 -13.67 6.87 16.86
C GLN A 69 -14.40 5.71 17.53
N PHE A 70 -14.38 5.70 18.87
CA PHE A 70 -15.21 4.81 19.67
C PHE A 70 -16.66 5.28 19.69
N MET A 71 -17.58 4.32 19.64
CA MET A 71 -19.01 4.57 19.66
C MET A 71 -19.68 3.89 20.86
N ALA A 72 -20.64 4.59 21.46
CA ALA A 72 -21.46 4.09 22.56
C ALA A 72 -22.94 4.19 22.19
N GLY A 73 -23.74 3.27 22.72
CA GLY A 73 -25.20 3.29 22.65
C GLY A 73 -25.84 2.99 24.00
N GLY A 74 -27.06 3.48 24.21
CA GLY A 74 -27.73 3.43 25.52
C GLY A 74 -27.34 4.61 26.42
N GLY A 75 -27.90 4.71 27.63
CA GLY A 75 -27.73 5.91 28.47
C GLY A 75 -28.26 7.21 27.84
N GLU A 76 -27.81 8.34 28.38
CA GLU A 76 -28.14 9.69 27.89
C GLU A 76 -27.00 10.29 27.03
N PRO A 77 -27.29 10.91 25.85
CA PRO A 77 -26.27 11.51 25.00
C PRO A 77 -25.38 12.53 25.73
N GLY A 78 -24.15 12.72 25.23
CA GLY A 78 -23.11 13.50 25.92
C GLY A 78 -21.99 12.61 26.46
N TYR A 79 -21.60 11.61 25.67
CA TYR A 79 -20.60 10.61 26.06
C TYR A 79 -19.21 11.21 26.17
N THR A 80 -18.52 10.89 27.25
CA THR A 80 -17.10 11.22 27.48
C THR A 80 -16.28 9.97 27.68
N TRP A 81 -15.06 9.97 27.14
CA TRP A 81 -14.22 8.79 27.01
C TRP A 81 -12.89 8.97 27.72
N LYS A 82 -12.38 7.89 28.31
CA LYS A 82 -11.03 7.83 28.89
C LYS A 82 -10.49 6.40 28.95
N ILE A 83 -9.18 6.27 28.99
CA ILE A 83 -8.50 5.01 29.32
C ILE A 83 -8.39 4.92 30.83
N ILE A 84 -8.77 3.78 31.41
CA ILE A 84 -8.70 3.53 32.85
C ILE A 84 -7.66 2.49 33.24
N GLU A 85 -7.16 1.71 32.28
CA GLU A 85 -6.11 0.69 32.46
C GLU A 85 -5.38 0.46 31.14
N GLY A 86 -4.09 0.11 31.21
CA GLY A 86 -3.23 -0.02 30.04
C GLY A 86 -2.89 1.33 29.39
N LYS A 87 -2.29 1.28 28.20
CA LYS A 87 -1.97 2.47 27.41
C LYS A 87 -2.05 2.18 25.91
N LEU A 88 -2.31 3.23 25.12
CA LEU A 88 -2.13 3.17 23.68
C LEU A 88 -0.62 3.10 23.34
N PRO A 89 -0.27 2.64 22.13
CA PRO A 89 1.06 2.85 21.56
C PRO A 89 1.50 4.32 21.64
N ASP A 90 2.78 4.56 21.88
CA ASP A 90 3.33 5.90 22.02
C ASP A 90 3.09 6.71 20.72
N GLY A 91 2.62 7.94 20.86
CA GLY A 91 2.20 8.81 19.74
C GLY A 91 0.68 8.84 19.50
N LEU A 92 -0.07 7.88 20.06
CA LEU A 92 -1.53 7.88 20.03
C LEU A 92 -2.13 8.43 21.33
N GLU A 93 -3.27 9.11 21.21
CA GLU A 93 -3.97 9.74 22.33
C GLU A 93 -5.48 9.54 22.17
N LEU A 94 -6.18 9.07 23.21
CA LEU A 94 -7.64 9.05 23.26
C LEU A 94 -8.15 10.40 23.74
N LYS A 95 -8.92 11.09 22.89
CA LYS A 95 -9.62 12.32 23.26
C LYS A 95 -10.91 12.03 24.02
N ALA A 96 -11.39 13.02 24.76
CA ALA A 96 -12.61 12.93 25.56
C ALA A 96 -13.88 12.69 24.71
N ASP A 97 -13.86 12.99 23.41
CA ASP A 97 -14.94 12.73 22.44
C ASP A 97 -14.93 11.30 21.88
N GLY A 98 -13.97 10.46 22.29
CA GLY A 98 -13.84 9.07 21.88
C GLY A 98 -13.00 8.88 20.61
N THR A 99 -12.39 9.93 20.07
CA THR A 99 -11.48 9.81 18.92
C THR A 99 -10.06 9.44 19.38
N ILE A 100 -9.39 8.54 18.66
CA ILE A 100 -7.93 8.44 18.71
C ILE A 100 -7.39 9.54 17.80
N ALA A 101 -6.67 10.49 18.38
CA ALA A 101 -6.25 11.71 17.70
C ALA A 101 -5.47 11.42 16.41
N ASP A 102 -5.84 12.09 15.32
CA ASP A 102 -5.07 12.14 14.08
C ASP A 102 -3.90 13.12 14.13
N GLY A 103 -3.69 13.79 15.26
CA GLY A 103 -2.64 14.80 15.42
C GLY A 103 -2.75 16.02 14.51
N LEU A 104 -3.80 16.15 13.70
CA LEU A 104 -3.99 17.29 12.80
C LEU A 104 -4.38 18.54 13.60
N VAL A 105 -3.84 19.69 13.19
CA VAL A 105 -4.16 20.99 13.79
C VAL A 105 -5.00 21.79 12.80
N ASN A 106 -6.27 22.04 13.14
CA ASN A 106 -7.24 22.67 12.23
C ASN A 106 -7.33 21.96 10.87
N GLY A 107 -7.25 20.62 10.90
CA GLY A 107 -7.25 19.78 9.71
C GLY A 107 -5.98 19.90 8.85
N LYS A 108 -4.88 20.48 9.35
CA LYS A 108 -3.59 20.55 8.64
C LYS A 108 -2.55 19.67 9.32
N VAL A 109 -1.61 19.16 8.52
CA VAL A 109 -0.45 18.39 9.00
C VAL A 109 0.51 19.33 9.73
N ASP A 110 0.97 18.91 10.91
CA ASP A 110 2.14 19.48 11.57
C ASP A 110 3.27 18.46 11.54
N LEU A 111 4.27 18.71 10.69
CA LEU A 111 5.42 17.81 10.51
C LEU A 111 6.35 17.76 11.73
N ASN A 112 6.20 18.65 12.70
CA ASN A 112 6.96 18.64 13.95
C ASN A 112 6.24 17.87 15.06
N SER A 113 5.03 17.37 14.80
CA SER A 113 4.22 16.62 15.74
C SER A 113 4.28 15.13 15.44
N SER A 114 4.51 14.31 16.47
CA SER A 114 4.35 12.85 16.40
C SER A 114 2.94 12.38 16.77
N LYS A 115 2.01 13.30 17.05
CA LYS A 115 0.65 12.94 17.44
C LYS A 115 -0.08 12.23 16.29
N GLY A 116 -0.79 11.16 16.62
CA GLY A 116 -1.52 10.33 15.66
C GLY A 116 -0.64 9.43 14.80
N ILE A 117 0.69 9.46 14.98
CA ILE A 117 1.68 8.60 14.34
C ILE A 117 2.23 7.66 15.40
N ILE A 118 2.29 6.36 15.13
CA ILE A 118 2.88 5.42 16.08
C ILE A 118 4.40 5.64 16.09
N SER A 119 4.95 5.91 17.27
CA SER A 119 6.36 6.21 17.46
C SER A 119 7.27 5.06 16.98
N ASN A 120 8.43 5.39 16.41
CA ASN A 120 9.48 4.41 16.09
C ASN A 120 10.00 3.67 17.35
N ASN A 121 9.83 4.25 18.53
CA ASN A 121 10.20 3.61 19.81
C ASN A 121 9.12 2.65 20.34
N SER A 122 7.98 2.52 19.66
CA SER A 122 6.98 1.51 20.01
C SER A 122 7.49 0.14 19.60
N GLU A 123 7.44 -0.82 20.52
CA GLU A 123 7.79 -2.21 20.25
C GLU A 123 6.64 -2.89 19.49
N PRO A 124 6.92 -3.67 18.43
CA PRO A 124 5.90 -4.52 17.82
C PRO A 124 5.27 -5.47 18.85
N GLY A 125 3.95 -5.63 18.80
CA GLY A 125 3.19 -6.45 19.73
C GLY A 125 1.83 -5.89 20.08
N ASP A 126 1.17 -6.55 21.03
CA ASP A 126 -0.19 -6.22 21.45
C ASP A 126 -0.20 -5.21 22.60
N TYR A 127 -0.88 -4.10 22.37
CA TYR A 127 -1.15 -3.06 23.37
C TYR A 127 -2.59 -3.20 23.85
N SER A 128 -2.79 -3.82 25.02
CA SER A 128 -4.10 -3.96 25.66
C SER A 128 -4.41 -2.75 26.55
N PHE A 129 -5.65 -2.25 26.48
CA PHE A 129 -6.11 -1.13 27.28
C PHE A 129 -7.63 -1.16 27.49
N THR A 130 -8.08 -0.67 28.64
CA THR A 130 -9.49 -0.60 29.00
C THR A 130 -10.02 0.81 28.78
N VAL A 131 -10.99 0.96 27.87
CA VAL A 131 -11.71 2.21 27.60
C VAL A 131 -12.95 2.26 28.48
N GLN A 132 -13.19 3.41 29.12
CA GLN A 132 -14.42 3.75 29.81
C GLN A 132 -15.16 4.87 29.08
N VAL A 133 -16.46 4.67 28.89
CA VAL A 133 -17.40 5.72 28.47
C VAL A 133 -18.27 6.12 29.64
N THR A 134 -18.49 7.41 29.81
CA THR A 134 -19.43 8.00 30.78
C THR A 134 -20.48 8.81 30.03
N ASP A 135 -21.76 8.56 30.29
CA ASP A 135 -22.86 9.31 29.70
C ASP A 135 -23.14 10.62 30.49
N SER A 136 -24.05 11.48 30.01
CA SER A 136 -24.34 12.77 30.68
C SER A 136 -25.05 12.64 32.03
N SER A 137 -25.65 11.48 32.31
CA SER A 137 -26.23 11.13 33.61
C SER A 137 -25.23 10.49 34.57
N GLY A 138 -23.96 10.33 34.16
CA GLY A 138 -22.89 9.73 34.96
C GLY A 138 -22.86 8.20 34.93
N ASN A 139 -23.70 7.55 34.12
CA ASN A 139 -23.63 6.10 33.92
C ASN A 139 -22.32 5.74 33.20
N LYS A 140 -21.72 4.61 33.56
CA LYS A 140 -20.42 4.18 33.03
C LYS A 140 -20.50 2.80 32.41
N ALA A 141 -19.74 2.59 31.34
CA ALA A 141 -19.45 1.28 30.79
C ALA A 141 -17.95 1.21 30.45
N SER A 142 -17.37 0.02 30.55
CA SER A 142 -15.95 -0.20 30.26
C SER A 142 -15.76 -1.46 29.44
N LYS A 143 -14.76 -1.43 28.55
CA LYS A 143 -14.43 -2.56 27.68
C LYS A 143 -12.92 -2.58 27.39
N ASN A 144 -12.33 -3.77 27.43
CA ASN A 144 -10.95 -3.99 27.04
C ASN A 144 -10.83 -4.06 25.50
N PHE A 145 -9.78 -3.44 24.97
CA PHE A 145 -9.42 -3.42 23.55
C PHE A 145 -7.93 -3.68 23.39
N THR A 146 -7.57 -4.13 22.19
CA THR A 146 -6.18 -4.34 21.81
C THR A 146 -5.87 -3.63 20.49
N ILE A 147 -4.73 -2.94 20.43
CA ILE A 147 -4.08 -2.53 19.17
C ILE A 147 -2.84 -3.39 18.98
N THR A 148 -2.76 -4.10 17.87
CA THR A 148 -1.53 -4.81 17.48
C THR A 148 -0.66 -3.87 16.65
N VAL A 149 0.57 -3.64 17.10
CA VAL A 149 1.58 -2.84 16.40
C VAL A 149 2.54 -3.75 15.65
N LYS A 150 2.77 -3.45 14.37
CA LYS A 150 3.76 -4.11 13.50
C LYS A 150 4.83 -3.12 13.05
N GLU A 151 5.95 -3.66 12.56
CA GLU A 151 6.89 -2.88 11.76
C GLU A 151 6.25 -2.53 10.40
N ARG A 152 6.55 -1.35 9.85
CA ARG A 152 5.95 -0.91 8.58
C ARG A 152 6.36 -1.81 7.41
N PRO A 153 5.45 -2.13 6.48
CA PRO A 153 5.72 -3.09 5.41
C PRO A 153 6.82 -2.62 4.45
N ASN A 154 7.06 -1.32 4.30
CA ASN A 154 8.17 -0.81 3.48
C ASN A 154 9.55 -0.85 4.17
N LYS A 155 9.65 -1.34 5.41
CA LYS A 155 10.93 -1.40 6.16
C LYS A 155 11.93 -2.36 5.52
N TRP A 156 11.49 -3.55 5.11
CA TRP A 156 12.36 -4.54 4.46
C TRP A 156 12.93 -4.00 3.14
N PHE A 157 12.14 -3.19 2.42
CA PHE A 157 12.57 -2.57 1.18
C PHE A 157 13.66 -1.53 1.43
N GLU A 158 13.45 -0.67 2.44
CA GLU A 158 14.47 0.28 2.89
C GLU A 158 15.80 -0.39 3.27
N GLU A 159 15.74 -1.52 3.97
CA GLU A 159 16.93 -2.31 4.35
C GLU A 159 17.57 -3.03 3.18
N GLY A 160 16.80 -3.34 2.14
CA GLY A 160 17.25 -3.98 0.91
C GLY A 160 18.16 -3.10 0.06
N ARG A 161 18.06 -1.77 0.17
CA ARG A 161 18.90 -0.71 -0.45
C ARG A 161 18.99 -0.66 -1.97
N VAL A 162 18.83 -1.79 -2.66
CA VAL A 162 18.92 -1.91 -4.11
C VAL A 162 17.77 -2.79 -4.60
N GLY A 163 16.99 -2.24 -5.52
CA GLY A 163 15.92 -2.90 -6.26
C GLY A 163 16.13 -2.72 -7.77
N ALA A 164 15.33 -3.42 -8.57
CA ALA A 164 15.31 -3.25 -10.01
C ALA A 164 13.88 -3.34 -10.53
N LEU A 165 13.48 -2.34 -11.29
CA LEU A 165 12.40 -2.47 -12.26
C LEU A 165 12.98 -3.07 -13.54
N SER A 166 12.38 -4.13 -14.10
CA SER A 166 12.94 -4.82 -15.27
C SER A 166 12.04 -4.66 -16.48
N HIS A 167 12.36 -3.67 -17.31
CA HIS A 167 11.63 -3.45 -18.55
C HIS A 167 12.12 -4.37 -19.67
N THR A 168 11.20 -4.72 -20.55
CA THR A 168 11.36 -5.53 -21.76
C THR A 168 11.83 -6.96 -21.51
N ILE A 169 11.91 -7.40 -20.25
CA ILE A 169 12.51 -8.69 -19.89
C ILE A 169 11.69 -9.87 -20.43
N VAL A 170 10.36 -9.79 -20.32
CA VAL A 170 9.46 -10.83 -20.84
C VAL A 170 9.52 -10.86 -22.36
N THR A 171 9.37 -9.71 -23.02
CA THR A 171 9.43 -9.62 -24.48
C THR A 171 10.76 -10.12 -25.02
N TYR A 172 11.87 -9.68 -24.43
CA TYR A 172 13.19 -10.10 -24.87
C TYR A 172 13.37 -11.61 -24.77
N GLY A 173 12.94 -12.22 -23.65
CA GLY A 173 13.05 -13.65 -23.43
C GLY A 173 12.20 -14.49 -24.39
N TYR A 174 11.02 -14.01 -24.78
CA TYR A 174 10.14 -14.76 -25.67
C TYR A 174 10.38 -14.50 -27.17
N PHE A 175 10.78 -13.28 -27.56
CA PHE A 175 10.76 -12.86 -28.97
C PHE A 175 12.13 -12.55 -29.56
N ASN A 176 13.16 -12.33 -28.75
CA ASN A 176 14.45 -11.86 -29.24
C ASN A 176 15.60 -12.82 -28.95
N ASP A 177 15.63 -13.43 -27.77
CA ASP A 177 16.70 -14.35 -27.37
C ASP A 177 16.12 -15.71 -26.97
N PRO A 178 16.12 -16.71 -27.88
CA PRO A 178 15.64 -18.05 -27.58
C PRO A 178 16.50 -18.78 -26.55
N ASN A 179 17.68 -18.24 -26.21
CA ASN A 179 18.57 -18.76 -25.16
C ASN A 179 18.50 -17.93 -23.87
N PHE A 180 17.54 -17.01 -23.76
CA PHE A 180 17.35 -16.24 -22.54
C PHE A 180 17.07 -17.18 -21.37
N SER A 181 17.78 -16.96 -20.26
CA SER A 181 17.61 -17.72 -19.04
C SER A 181 17.17 -16.80 -17.91
N ALA A 182 15.92 -16.99 -17.44
CA ALA A 182 15.40 -16.29 -16.27
C ALA A 182 16.27 -16.56 -15.02
N ASP A 183 16.79 -17.78 -14.86
CA ASP A 183 17.71 -18.10 -13.77
C ASP A 183 19.03 -17.33 -13.87
N LEU A 184 19.67 -17.27 -15.04
CA LEU A 184 20.92 -16.53 -15.21
C LEU A 184 20.72 -15.01 -15.00
N TRP A 185 19.57 -14.50 -15.41
CA TRP A 185 19.17 -13.11 -15.16
C TRP A 185 19.01 -12.84 -13.66
N ALA A 186 18.23 -13.66 -12.95
CA ALA A 186 18.01 -13.51 -11.52
C ALA A 186 19.30 -13.73 -10.70
N GLU A 187 20.14 -14.69 -11.07
CA GLU A 187 21.45 -14.92 -10.46
C GLU A 187 22.32 -13.65 -10.56
N ARG A 188 22.37 -13.03 -11.75
CA ARG A 188 23.15 -11.80 -11.96
C ARG A 188 22.60 -10.63 -11.16
N ALA A 189 21.27 -10.46 -11.10
CA ALA A 189 20.65 -9.45 -10.27
C ALA A 189 21.03 -9.65 -8.79
N LYS A 190 20.98 -10.90 -8.29
CA LYS A 190 21.40 -11.21 -6.92
C LYS A 190 22.87 -10.89 -6.67
N ARG A 191 23.76 -11.25 -7.60
CA ARG A 191 25.21 -10.93 -7.53
C ARG A 191 25.50 -9.42 -7.56
N GLN A 192 24.61 -8.63 -8.14
CA GLN A 192 24.67 -7.16 -8.12
C GLN A 192 24.11 -6.55 -6.83
N GLY A 193 23.60 -7.36 -5.91
CA GLY A 193 23.10 -6.91 -4.60
C GLY A 193 21.62 -6.56 -4.57
N HIS A 194 20.85 -6.90 -5.60
CA HIS A 194 19.41 -6.64 -5.62
C HIS A 194 18.70 -7.45 -4.51
N SER A 195 17.86 -6.76 -3.77
CA SER A 195 16.95 -7.32 -2.75
C SER A 195 15.55 -7.59 -3.31
N LEU A 196 15.17 -6.82 -4.33
CA LEU A 196 13.91 -6.87 -5.05
C LEU A 196 14.20 -6.80 -6.54
N VAL A 197 13.47 -7.60 -7.33
CA VAL A 197 13.37 -7.41 -8.78
C VAL A 197 11.90 -7.48 -9.17
N SER A 198 11.43 -6.49 -9.91
CA SER A 198 10.10 -6.49 -10.52
C SER A 198 10.18 -6.64 -12.03
N VAL A 199 9.14 -7.26 -12.59
CA VAL A 199 8.96 -7.43 -14.03
C VAL A 199 7.67 -6.81 -14.49
N GLU A 200 7.62 -6.38 -15.74
CA GLU A 200 6.40 -5.86 -16.34
C GLU A 200 5.34 -6.96 -16.42
N SER A 201 4.23 -6.74 -15.73
CA SER A 201 2.99 -7.47 -15.98
C SER A 201 2.22 -6.82 -17.12
N LEU A 202 2.11 -5.49 -17.10
CA LEU A 202 1.44 -4.68 -18.09
C LEU A 202 2.23 -3.40 -18.34
N GLN A 203 2.53 -3.11 -19.60
CA GLN A 203 2.94 -1.78 -20.07
C GLN A 203 2.32 -1.52 -21.44
N GLN A 204 2.89 -2.18 -22.44
CA GLN A 204 2.39 -2.20 -23.81
C GLN A 204 1.50 -3.43 -24.07
N ASN A 205 1.73 -4.54 -23.37
CA ASN A 205 1.01 -5.80 -23.50
C ASN A 205 0.77 -6.42 -22.13
N TYR A 206 -0.23 -7.29 -22.04
CA TYR A 206 -0.33 -8.20 -20.91
C TYR A 206 0.69 -9.33 -21.11
N TYR A 207 1.45 -9.62 -20.06
CA TYR A 207 2.43 -10.72 -20.05
C TYR A 207 1.95 -11.95 -19.27
N TRP A 208 0.72 -11.89 -18.75
CA TRP A 208 0.00 -13.00 -18.14
C TRP A 208 -1.36 -13.18 -18.83
N PRO A 209 -2.02 -14.34 -18.68
CA PRO A 209 -3.32 -14.60 -19.30
C PRO A 209 -4.46 -13.85 -18.56
N SER A 210 -4.43 -12.53 -18.58
CA SER A 210 -5.50 -11.69 -18.05
C SER A 210 -6.82 -11.95 -18.79
N LYS A 211 -7.93 -12.01 -18.05
CA LYS A 211 -9.28 -12.08 -18.64
C LYS A 211 -9.67 -10.83 -19.44
N PHE A 212 -8.92 -9.74 -19.28
CA PHE A 212 -9.10 -8.48 -20.00
C PHE A 212 -8.14 -8.34 -21.18
N SER A 213 -7.45 -9.42 -21.53
CA SER A 213 -6.69 -9.52 -22.76
C SER A 213 -7.65 -9.80 -23.92
N ASP A 214 -7.87 -8.81 -24.79
CA ASP A 214 -8.66 -8.98 -26.02
C ASP A 214 -7.85 -9.83 -27.03
N PRO A 215 -8.31 -11.04 -27.40
CA PRO A 215 -7.65 -11.90 -28.37
C PRO A 215 -7.63 -11.33 -29.80
N LYS A 216 -8.41 -10.26 -30.08
CA LYS A 216 -8.43 -9.58 -31.38
C LYS A 216 -7.53 -8.36 -31.44
N HIS A 217 -6.97 -7.93 -30.31
CA HIS A 217 -6.10 -6.76 -30.26
C HIS A 217 -4.81 -7.01 -31.06
N GLU A 218 -4.35 -6.03 -31.84
CA GLU A 218 -3.18 -6.19 -32.74
C GLU A 218 -1.91 -6.66 -32.00
N ARG A 219 -1.80 -6.27 -30.73
CA ARG A 219 -0.64 -6.60 -29.91
C ARG A 219 -0.65 -8.01 -29.32
N GLN A 220 -1.69 -8.81 -29.58
CA GLN A 220 -1.68 -10.26 -29.34
C GLN A 220 -0.53 -10.99 -30.04
N LEU A 221 0.07 -10.38 -31.06
CA LEU A 221 1.33 -10.84 -31.67
C LEU A 221 2.46 -10.99 -30.63
N TYR A 222 2.52 -10.10 -29.64
CA TYR A 222 3.61 -9.99 -28.68
C TYR A 222 3.29 -10.65 -27.33
N TYR A 223 2.30 -11.54 -27.30
CA TYR A 223 2.00 -12.34 -26.11
C TYR A 223 2.86 -13.59 -26.05
N PRO A 224 3.39 -13.93 -24.87
CA PRO A 224 3.96 -15.25 -24.61
C PRO A 224 2.98 -16.34 -25.08
N LYS A 225 3.42 -17.19 -26.00
CA LYS A 225 2.62 -18.29 -26.55
C LYS A 225 3.37 -19.60 -26.46
N GLY A 226 2.64 -20.68 -26.19
CA GLY A 226 3.16 -22.04 -26.26
C GLY A 226 3.34 -22.51 -27.70
N GLU A 227 3.87 -23.72 -27.88
CA GLU A 227 4.01 -24.36 -29.20
C GLU A 227 2.67 -24.56 -29.92
N ASP A 228 1.57 -24.66 -29.16
CA ASP A 228 0.20 -24.74 -29.65
C ASP A 228 -0.39 -23.39 -30.09
N GLY A 229 0.37 -22.30 -29.94
CA GLY A 229 -0.03 -20.93 -30.27
C GLY A 229 -0.96 -20.29 -29.24
N ASN A 230 -1.30 -20.97 -28.15
CA ASN A 230 -2.14 -20.42 -27.09
C ASN A 230 -1.33 -19.50 -26.18
N VAL A 231 -1.97 -18.45 -25.65
CA VAL A 231 -1.35 -17.55 -24.68
C VAL A 231 -0.98 -18.33 -23.42
N VAL A 232 0.25 -18.15 -22.97
CA VAL A 232 0.79 -18.74 -21.74
C VAL A 232 1.17 -17.66 -20.74
N ASP A 233 1.42 -18.08 -19.50
CA ASP A 233 1.95 -17.21 -18.48
C ASP A 233 3.42 -16.89 -18.75
N GLY A 234 3.69 -15.68 -19.26
CA GLY A 234 5.05 -15.23 -19.54
C GLY A 234 5.85 -14.84 -18.30
N ILE A 235 5.18 -14.57 -17.19
CA ILE A 235 5.77 -14.00 -15.98
C ILE A 235 6.30 -15.11 -15.07
N LYS A 236 5.63 -16.26 -15.02
CA LYS A 236 5.87 -17.32 -14.02
C LYS A 236 7.34 -17.73 -13.90
N GLN A 237 8.04 -17.89 -15.02
CA GLN A 237 9.47 -18.26 -15.01
C GLN A 237 10.36 -17.21 -14.31
N PHE A 238 10.01 -15.93 -14.40
CA PHE A 238 10.75 -14.85 -13.77
C PHE A 238 10.47 -14.77 -12.28
N GLU A 239 9.21 -14.96 -11.87
CA GLU A 239 8.82 -15.08 -10.46
C GLU A 239 9.60 -16.22 -9.78
N GLU A 240 9.56 -17.42 -10.38
CA GLU A 240 10.23 -18.60 -9.86
C GLU A 240 11.74 -18.39 -9.75
N ALA A 241 12.38 -17.82 -10.78
CA ALA A 241 13.80 -17.51 -10.75
C ALA A 241 14.14 -16.51 -9.63
N VAL A 242 13.45 -15.37 -9.55
CA VAL A 242 13.70 -14.34 -8.53
C VAL A 242 13.55 -14.91 -7.11
N LYS A 243 12.50 -15.70 -6.86
CA LYS A 243 12.28 -16.38 -5.58
C LYS A 243 13.37 -17.43 -5.30
N ARG A 244 13.79 -18.20 -6.31
CA ARG A 244 14.86 -19.22 -6.20
C ARG A 244 16.19 -18.62 -5.74
N TYR A 245 16.53 -17.40 -6.18
CA TYR A 245 17.75 -16.70 -5.78
C TYR A 245 17.59 -15.82 -4.52
N GLY A 246 16.50 -15.99 -3.77
CA GLY A 246 16.29 -15.35 -2.47
C GLY A 246 16.16 -13.83 -2.55
N MET A 247 15.51 -13.34 -3.61
CA MET A 247 15.08 -11.95 -3.75
C MET A 247 13.56 -11.86 -3.61
N LYS A 248 13.07 -10.68 -3.22
CA LYS A 248 11.65 -10.39 -3.31
C LYS A 248 11.26 -10.22 -4.77
N PHE A 249 10.10 -10.76 -5.14
CA PHE A 249 9.54 -10.60 -6.48
C PHE A 249 8.50 -9.49 -6.48
N GLY A 250 8.55 -8.63 -7.49
CA GLY A 250 7.57 -7.57 -7.70
C GLY A 250 6.98 -7.58 -9.09
N LEU A 251 5.93 -6.80 -9.28
CA LEU A 251 5.30 -6.60 -10.58
C LEU A 251 5.18 -5.11 -10.86
N TYR A 252 5.44 -4.76 -12.11
CA TYR A 252 5.12 -3.46 -12.66
C TYR A 252 3.83 -3.53 -13.44
N TYR A 253 3.00 -2.51 -13.25
CA TYR A 253 1.73 -2.34 -13.93
C TYR A 253 1.62 -0.87 -14.36
N ALA A 254 1.68 -0.61 -15.67
CA ALA A 254 1.46 0.72 -16.20
C ALA A 254 0.01 1.14 -15.93
N THR A 255 -0.18 2.13 -15.06
CA THR A 255 -1.46 2.81 -14.90
C THR A 255 -1.61 3.94 -15.90
N GLU A 256 -0.49 4.47 -16.37
CA GLU A 256 -0.42 5.33 -17.53
C GLU A 256 -0.56 4.51 -18.81
N GLY A 257 -1.29 5.08 -19.78
CA GLY A 257 -1.56 4.41 -21.04
C GLY A 257 -0.30 3.95 -21.77
N GLY A 258 -0.52 3.14 -22.80
CA GLY A 258 0.58 2.63 -23.62
C GLY A 258 0.21 1.34 -24.31
N GLY A 259 -0.82 0.63 -23.85
CA GLY A 259 -1.27 -0.66 -24.37
C GLY A 259 -2.44 -1.26 -23.58
N LEU A 260 -2.74 -0.65 -22.43
CA LEU A 260 -3.99 -0.79 -21.70
C LEU A 260 -5.19 -0.75 -22.65
N GLN A 261 -5.86 -1.89 -22.75
CA GLN A 261 -7.09 -2.03 -23.52
C GLN A 261 -8.30 -1.47 -22.77
N HIS A 262 -8.16 -1.25 -21.46
CA HIS A 262 -9.24 -0.81 -20.59
C HIS A 262 -8.75 0.22 -19.57
N PHE A 263 -9.39 1.39 -19.57
CA PHE A 263 -9.08 2.53 -18.70
C PHE A 263 -10.16 2.68 -17.64
N SER A 264 -10.16 1.81 -16.62
CA SER A 264 -11.13 1.89 -15.52
C SER A 264 -10.57 1.35 -14.20
N THR A 265 -11.09 1.89 -13.10
CA THR A 265 -10.86 1.38 -11.74
C THR A 265 -11.19 -0.11 -11.65
N ASP A 266 -12.32 -0.54 -12.23
CA ASP A 266 -12.81 -1.93 -12.13
C ASP A 266 -11.85 -2.94 -12.76
N VAL A 267 -11.29 -2.61 -13.93
CA VAL A 267 -10.34 -3.50 -14.61
C VAL A 267 -9.01 -3.53 -13.86
N LEU A 268 -8.53 -2.39 -13.35
CA LEU A 268 -7.30 -2.38 -12.57
C LEU A 268 -7.43 -3.23 -11.31
N VAL A 269 -8.48 -3.03 -10.52
CA VAL A 269 -8.69 -3.79 -9.27
C VAL A 269 -8.70 -5.30 -9.56
N GLN A 270 -9.44 -5.73 -10.58
CA GLN A 270 -9.53 -7.15 -10.93
C GLN A 270 -8.25 -7.73 -11.52
N ASN A 271 -7.49 -6.94 -12.30
CA ASN A 271 -6.18 -7.38 -12.78
C ASN A 271 -5.18 -7.49 -11.63
N VAL A 272 -5.13 -6.50 -10.74
CA VAL A 272 -4.24 -6.51 -9.58
C VAL A 272 -4.57 -7.67 -8.65
N GLU A 273 -5.85 -7.94 -8.39
CA GLU A 273 -6.29 -9.12 -7.64
C GLU A 273 -5.81 -10.43 -8.30
N ASP A 274 -6.00 -10.59 -9.62
CA ASP A 274 -5.55 -11.77 -10.36
C ASP A 274 -4.02 -11.94 -10.30
N LEU A 275 -3.25 -10.84 -10.41
CA LEU A 275 -1.80 -10.84 -10.26
C LEU A 275 -1.36 -11.24 -8.83
N ILE A 276 -2.02 -10.71 -7.80
CA ILE A 276 -1.72 -11.07 -6.41
C ILE A 276 -1.96 -12.57 -6.19
N MET A 277 -3.10 -13.09 -6.64
CA MET A 277 -3.46 -14.48 -6.49
C MET A 277 -2.52 -15.45 -7.24
N ARG A 278 -1.96 -15.03 -8.38
CA ARG A 278 -1.06 -15.86 -9.19
C ARG A 278 0.38 -15.89 -8.69
N TYR A 279 0.89 -14.73 -8.28
CA TYR A 279 2.33 -14.53 -8.11
C TYR A 279 2.76 -14.23 -6.68
N ASP A 280 1.82 -13.89 -5.78
CA ASP A 280 2.12 -13.46 -4.40
C ASP A 280 3.29 -12.44 -4.37
N PRO A 281 3.14 -11.28 -5.05
CA PRO A 281 4.22 -10.31 -5.20
C PRO A 281 4.44 -9.56 -3.89
N ALA A 282 5.69 -9.30 -3.53
CA ALA A 282 6.02 -8.45 -2.37
C ALA A 282 5.85 -6.94 -2.69
N TYR A 283 5.75 -6.60 -3.97
CA TYR A 283 5.86 -5.24 -4.47
C TYR A 283 5.04 -5.05 -5.74
N LEU A 284 4.23 -4.00 -5.76
CA LEU A 284 3.45 -3.58 -6.92
C LEU A 284 3.85 -2.15 -7.28
N TYR A 285 4.42 -1.99 -8.47
CA TYR A 285 4.78 -0.70 -9.04
C TYR A 285 3.69 -0.25 -9.99
N PHE A 286 3.05 0.87 -9.69
CA PHE A 286 2.08 1.51 -10.57
C PHE A 286 2.71 2.70 -11.27
N ASP A 287 2.87 2.58 -12.59
CA ASP A 287 3.46 3.67 -13.37
C ASP A 287 2.43 4.73 -13.63
N GLY A 288 2.50 5.81 -12.88
CA GLY A 288 1.84 7.06 -13.18
C GLY A 288 0.30 7.04 -13.12
N PRO A 289 -0.34 7.68 -12.13
CA PRO A 289 -1.77 8.04 -12.21
C PRO A 289 -2.14 9.03 -13.34
N GLN A 290 -1.15 9.55 -14.08
CA GLN A 290 -1.20 10.69 -15.00
C GLN A 290 -2.19 10.46 -16.14
N ALA A 291 -2.36 9.22 -16.62
CA ALA A 291 -3.32 8.92 -17.69
C ALA A 291 -4.76 8.72 -17.19
N MET A 292 -4.96 8.56 -15.88
CA MET A 292 -6.28 8.40 -15.28
C MET A 292 -6.43 9.30 -14.04
N PRO A 293 -6.21 10.62 -14.13
CA PRO A 293 -6.09 11.50 -12.96
C PRO A 293 -7.39 11.64 -12.16
N ASN A 294 -8.53 11.15 -12.69
CA ASN A 294 -9.83 11.15 -12.03
C ASN A 294 -10.26 9.75 -11.54
N ALA A 295 -9.40 8.73 -11.65
CA ALA A 295 -9.69 7.41 -11.12
C ALA A 295 -9.68 7.40 -9.58
N ASN A 296 -10.31 6.40 -8.99
CA ASN A 296 -10.43 6.28 -7.54
C ASN A 296 -9.24 5.51 -6.96
N PHE A 297 -8.09 6.19 -6.86
CA PHE A 297 -6.84 5.58 -6.36
C PHE A 297 -6.91 5.10 -4.92
N ASP A 298 -7.82 5.66 -4.12
CA ASP A 298 -8.09 5.13 -2.78
C ASP A 298 -8.60 3.69 -2.89
N VAL A 299 -9.66 3.43 -3.67
CA VAL A 299 -10.15 2.06 -3.90
C VAL A 299 -9.09 1.18 -4.56
N MET A 300 -8.39 1.71 -5.56
CA MET A 300 -7.38 0.93 -6.31
C MET A 300 -6.28 0.41 -5.40
N PHE A 301 -5.71 1.26 -4.54
CA PHE A 301 -4.61 0.84 -3.65
C PHE A 301 -5.13 0.16 -2.38
N SER A 302 -6.24 0.61 -1.80
CA SER A 302 -6.83 0.00 -0.61
C SER A 302 -7.34 -1.42 -0.89
N SER A 303 -7.74 -1.75 -2.12
CA SER A 303 -8.15 -3.12 -2.49
C SER A 303 -7.04 -4.16 -2.26
N ILE A 304 -5.77 -3.76 -2.40
CA ILE A 304 -4.61 -4.63 -2.16
C ILE A 304 -4.56 -5.08 -0.69
N ARG A 305 -5.03 -4.24 0.23
CA ARG A 305 -5.09 -4.53 1.68
C ARG A 305 -6.10 -5.60 2.06
N ASN A 306 -7.03 -5.96 1.16
CA ASN A 306 -7.89 -7.12 1.36
C ASN A 306 -7.11 -8.45 1.21
N HIS A 307 -5.98 -8.43 0.51
CA HIS A 307 -5.17 -9.62 0.26
C HIS A 307 -3.92 -9.66 1.13
N SER A 308 -3.28 -8.50 1.35
CA SER A 308 -2.08 -8.42 2.17
C SER A 308 -1.82 -7.00 2.67
N ASP A 309 -1.47 -6.92 3.95
CA ASP A 309 -0.97 -5.72 4.60
C ASP A 309 0.55 -5.54 4.43
N GLU A 310 1.24 -6.50 3.82
CA GLU A 310 2.69 -6.50 3.60
C GLU A 310 3.13 -6.11 2.19
N ILE A 311 2.25 -6.25 1.18
CA ILE A 311 2.58 -5.90 -0.21
C ILE A 311 2.84 -4.40 -0.29
N ILE A 312 4.03 -4.03 -0.74
CA ILE A 312 4.38 -2.63 -0.95
C ILE A 312 3.68 -2.10 -2.20
N VAL A 313 2.98 -0.99 -2.04
CA VAL A 313 2.42 -0.20 -3.15
C VAL A 313 3.36 0.95 -3.48
N ASN A 314 4.02 0.91 -4.64
CA ASN A 314 4.74 2.05 -5.19
C ASN A 314 3.89 2.76 -6.26
N SER A 315 3.89 4.09 -6.25
CA SER A 315 3.34 4.92 -7.31
C SER A 315 4.38 5.90 -7.86
N ASN A 316 4.56 5.90 -9.19
CA ASN A 316 5.31 6.92 -9.92
C ASN A 316 4.45 8.19 -10.17
N ALA A 317 3.99 8.82 -9.10
CA ALA A 317 3.23 10.06 -9.20
C ALA A 317 4.19 11.26 -9.22
N TRP A 318 4.27 12.01 -10.33
CA TRP A 318 5.15 13.18 -10.53
C TRP A 318 4.80 14.36 -9.59
N GLY A 319 5.04 14.20 -8.29
CA GLY A 319 4.80 15.20 -7.24
C GLY A 319 3.36 15.29 -6.72
N ALA A 320 2.40 14.62 -7.37
CA ALA A 320 1.02 14.53 -6.89
C ALA A 320 0.85 13.36 -5.90
N GLU A 321 -0.26 13.35 -5.15
CA GLU A 321 -0.60 12.25 -4.25
C GLU A 321 -1.87 11.58 -4.69
N TYR A 322 -1.79 10.28 -4.91
CA TYR A 322 -2.91 9.47 -5.36
C TYR A 322 -3.04 8.26 -4.43
N GLY A 323 -4.16 8.10 -3.76
CA GLY A 323 -4.42 6.98 -2.84
C GLY A 323 -3.40 6.89 -1.69
N ASP A 324 -3.13 5.65 -1.24
CA ASP A 324 -2.25 5.34 -0.10
C ASP A 324 -0.95 4.58 -0.46
N PRO A 325 -0.06 5.09 -1.34
CA PRO A 325 1.14 4.37 -1.76
C PRO A 325 2.18 4.32 -0.62
N ASP A 326 2.76 3.16 -0.34
CA ASP A 326 3.72 2.96 0.76
C ASP A 326 5.09 3.57 0.49
N LEU A 327 5.42 3.75 -0.78
CA LEU A 327 6.61 4.45 -1.21
C LEU A 327 6.42 5.08 -2.59
N ARG A 328 7.41 5.85 -3.03
CA ARG A 328 7.34 6.57 -4.31
C ARG A 328 8.61 6.42 -5.10
N THR A 329 8.42 6.45 -6.42
CA THR A 329 9.51 6.63 -7.37
C THR A 329 9.76 8.11 -7.63
N SER A 330 11.04 8.46 -7.77
CA SER A 330 11.45 9.70 -8.44
C SER A 330 12.25 9.32 -9.67
N GLU A 331 11.83 9.78 -10.84
CA GLU A 331 12.65 9.67 -12.05
C GLU A 331 13.92 10.50 -11.86
N ALA A 332 15.05 9.83 -11.64
CA ALA A 332 16.31 10.48 -11.34
C ALA A 332 16.90 11.02 -12.64
N SER A 333 16.90 12.35 -12.79
CA SER A 333 17.40 12.98 -14.01
C SER A 333 18.93 12.98 -14.16
N HIS A 334 19.69 12.56 -13.14
CA HIS A 334 21.17 12.49 -13.10
C HIS A 334 21.67 11.96 -11.74
N ILE A 335 22.97 11.62 -11.67
CA ILE A 335 23.65 11.08 -10.47
C ILE A 335 23.53 11.92 -9.18
N TYR A 336 23.28 13.22 -9.30
CA TYR A 336 23.09 14.13 -8.16
C TYR A 336 21.65 14.61 -8.01
N ALA A 337 20.72 14.07 -8.79
CA ALA A 337 19.32 14.42 -8.67
C ALA A 337 18.88 14.15 -7.23
N ASN A 338 18.23 15.15 -6.64
CA ASN A 338 17.52 14.94 -5.40
C ASN A 338 16.08 14.61 -5.75
N ALA A 339 15.50 13.67 -5.04
CA ALA A 339 14.08 13.41 -5.17
C ALA A 339 13.30 14.56 -4.50
N GLY A 340 12.05 14.74 -4.93
CA GLY A 340 11.13 15.64 -4.25
C GLY A 340 10.88 15.25 -2.78
N ALA A 341 10.35 16.17 -1.99
CA ALA A 341 9.98 15.88 -0.61
C ALA A 341 8.91 14.76 -0.54
N ASN A 342 8.85 14.02 0.57
CA ASN A 342 7.69 13.17 0.84
C ASN A 342 6.50 14.08 1.08
N HIS A 343 5.38 13.83 0.39
CA HIS A 343 4.19 14.65 0.56
C HIS A 343 3.18 14.02 1.54
N LEU A 344 3.30 12.72 1.87
CA LEU A 344 2.44 12.07 2.86
C LEU A 344 3.02 12.17 4.27
N VAL A 345 2.15 12.17 5.27
CA VAL A 345 2.58 12.09 6.68
C VAL A 345 3.26 10.76 6.99
N LYS A 346 2.82 9.68 6.36
CA LYS A 346 3.42 8.35 6.58
C LYS A 346 4.88 8.31 6.12
N ARG A 347 5.72 7.59 6.86
CA ARG A 347 7.10 7.31 6.48
C ARG A 347 7.15 6.51 5.19
N THR A 348 7.49 7.18 4.10
CA THR A 348 7.75 6.57 2.79
C THR A 348 9.24 6.50 2.52
N THR A 349 9.67 5.44 1.86
CA THR A 349 11.03 5.30 1.34
C THR A 349 11.08 5.92 -0.06
N MET A 350 12.19 6.54 -0.42
CA MET A 350 12.37 7.07 -1.78
C MET A 350 13.05 6.02 -2.65
N GLU A 351 12.48 5.78 -3.83
CA GLU A 351 13.04 4.93 -4.88
C GLU A 351 13.48 5.80 -6.08
N PRO A 352 14.76 6.24 -6.16
CA PRO A 352 15.25 6.90 -7.36
C PRO A 352 15.38 5.88 -8.50
N TRP A 353 14.58 6.07 -9.56
CA TRP A 353 14.62 5.25 -10.76
C TRP A 353 15.59 5.83 -11.79
N LYS A 354 16.35 4.95 -12.44
CA LYS A 354 17.28 5.32 -13.52
C LYS A 354 17.51 4.19 -14.51
N SER A 355 17.91 4.58 -15.70
CA SER A 355 18.33 3.67 -16.77
C SER A 355 19.79 3.94 -17.14
N VAL A 356 20.55 2.90 -17.48
CA VAL A 356 21.96 3.01 -17.88
C VAL A 356 22.06 3.47 -19.34
N HIS A 357 22.95 4.43 -19.61
CA HIS A 357 23.27 4.83 -20.98
C HIS A 357 24.11 3.76 -21.67
N THR A 358 23.54 3.15 -22.70
CA THR A 358 24.19 2.13 -23.53
C THR A 358 24.20 2.56 -24.99
N LYS A 359 24.83 1.78 -25.87
CA LYS A 359 24.85 2.06 -27.32
C LYS A 359 23.44 2.24 -27.90
N ASN A 360 22.47 1.48 -27.39
CA ASN A 360 21.12 1.42 -27.95
C ASN A 360 20.07 2.05 -27.02
N ASN A 361 20.53 2.75 -25.97
CA ASN A 361 19.70 3.46 -25.03
C ASN A 361 20.32 4.80 -24.66
N TYR A 362 19.96 5.81 -25.44
CA TYR A 362 20.37 7.17 -25.14
C TYR A 362 19.46 7.71 -24.04
N THR A 363 20.00 7.80 -22.82
CA THR A 363 19.31 8.42 -21.69
C THR A 363 19.93 9.79 -21.39
N PRO A 364 19.11 10.78 -21.02
CA PRO A 364 19.62 12.07 -20.55
C PRO A 364 20.34 11.98 -19.18
N TYR A 365 20.21 10.86 -18.45
CA TYR A 365 20.65 10.76 -17.05
C TYR A 365 22.15 10.49 -16.87
N TYR A 366 22.78 9.82 -17.84
CA TYR A 366 24.22 9.57 -17.84
C TYR A 366 24.85 10.12 -19.12
N ALA A 367 25.88 10.95 -18.96
CA ALA A 367 26.56 11.58 -20.10
C ALA A 367 27.53 10.63 -20.84
N LYS A 368 27.90 9.50 -20.24
CA LYS A 368 28.88 8.55 -20.79
C LYS A 368 28.27 7.16 -20.90
N ARG A 369 28.39 6.60 -22.10
CA ARG A 369 28.00 5.22 -22.42
C ARG A 369 28.77 4.22 -21.55
N ASP A 370 28.07 3.20 -21.05
CA ASP A 370 28.62 2.03 -20.35
C ASP A 370 29.51 2.35 -19.12
N ASP A 371 29.35 3.50 -18.46
CA ASP A 371 30.16 3.86 -17.27
C ASP A 371 29.57 3.27 -15.98
N TYR A 372 29.80 1.98 -15.76
CA TYR A 372 29.34 1.26 -14.56
C TYR A 372 29.94 1.78 -13.25
N ARG A 373 31.05 2.52 -13.28
CA ARG A 373 31.60 3.14 -12.06
C ARG A 373 30.70 4.27 -11.57
N GLN A 374 30.07 5.02 -12.48
CA GLN A 374 29.13 6.08 -12.11
C GLN A 374 27.84 5.49 -11.55
N VAL A 375 27.33 4.40 -12.14
CA VAL A 375 26.19 3.65 -11.60
C VAL A 375 26.49 3.16 -10.18
N ALA A 376 27.64 2.52 -9.96
CA ALA A 376 28.03 2.03 -8.63
C ALA A 376 28.19 3.15 -7.59
N LYS A 377 28.77 4.30 -7.96
CA LYS A 377 28.87 5.46 -7.06
C LYS A 377 27.50 5.96 -6.63
N GLU A 378 26.56 6.05 -7.57
CA GLU A 378 25.20 6.50 -7.28
C GLU A 378 24.46 5.52 -6.36
N MET A 379 24.58 4.21 -6.62
CA MET A 379 24.02 3.17 -5.74
C MET A 379 24.47 3.38 -4.29
N ILE A 380 25.78 3.58 -4.08
CA ILE A 380 26.36 3.83 -2.75
C ILE A 380 25.84 5.15 -2.16
N MET A 381 25.73 6.21 -2.95
CA MET A 381 25.23 7.50 -2.49
C MET A 381 23.76 7.45 -2.08
N ASN A 382 22.90 6.81 -2.88
CA ASN A 382 21.47 6.68 -2.59
C ASN A 382 21.25 5.78 -1.37
N ALA A 383 21.96 4.66 -1.25
CA ALA A 383 21.93 3.84 -0.05
C ALA A 383 22.31 4.64 1.22
N ASN A 384 23.36 5.48 1.14
CA ASN A 384 23.79 6.34 2.25
C ASN A 384 22.80 7.48 2.57
N ARG A 385 21.96 7.89 1.63
CA ARG A 385 20.84 8.83 1.87
C ARG A 385 19.64 8.17 2.55
N GLY A 386 19.65 6.84 2.69
CA GLY A 386 18.51 6.06 3.17
C GLY A 386 17.48 5.76 2.06
N TYR A 387 17.84 5.94 0.79
CA TYR A 387 17.00 5.60 -0.36
C TYR A 387 17.20 4.13 -0.74
N VAL A 388 16.31 3.63 -1.59
CA VAL A 388 16.44 2.32 -2.21
C VAL A 388 16.61 2.52 -3.70
N ASP A 389 17.82 2.26 -4.15
CA ASP A 389 18.23 2.55 -5.51
C ASP A 389 17.56 1.59 -6.50
N ASN A 390 16.85 2.11 -7.51
CA ASN A 390 16.23 1.30 -8.55
C ASN A 390 17.08 1.33 -9.81
N ASN A 391 17.74 0.21 -10.07
CA ASN A 391 18.55 0.00 -11.27
C ASN A 391 17.71 -0.68 -12.33
N ASP A 392 17.20 0.10 -13.28
CA ASP A 392 16.38 -0.50 -14.32
C ASP A 392 17.15 -1.52 -15.14
N GLN A 393 16.58 -2.71 -15.28
CA GLN A 393 17.14 -3.79 -16.08
C GLN A 393 16.43 -3.84 -17.42
N MET A 394 17.10 -3.29 -18.43
CA MET A 394 16.56 -3.19 -19.79
C MET A 394 17.45 -3.95 -20.81
N PRO A 395 17.24 -5.25 -21.03
CA PRO A 395 18.07 -6.04 -21.95
C PRO A 395 18.03 -5.55 -23.40
N LEU A 396 16.84 -5.20 -23.92
CA LEU A 396 16.69 -4.69 -25.29
C LEU A 396 17.46 -3.39 -25.50
N MET A 397 17.39 -2.51 -24.52
CA MET A 397 18.07 -1.22 -24.54
C MET A 397 19.58 -1.38 -24.36
N SER A 398 20.04 -2.40 -23.63
CA SER A 398 21.48 -2.67 -23.42
C SER A 398 22.14 -3.38 -24.61
N ARG A 399 21.42 -4.25 -25.32
CA ARG A 399 21.98 -5.08 -26.41
C ARG A 399 21.53 -4.67 -27.82
N GLY A 400 20.49 -3.84 -27.92
CA GLY A 400 19.88 -3.40 -29.17
C GLY A 400 18.70 -4.26 -29.57
N THR A 401 17.71 -3.65 -30.23
CA THR A 401 16.78 -4.38 -31.08
C THR A 401 17.61 -4.86 -32.27
N ASN A 402 18.00 -6.13 -32.29
CA ASN A 402 18.50 -6.70 -33.55
C ASN A 402 17.40 -6.62 -34.61
#